data_AF-A0A7J4QDA0-F1
#
_entry.id   AF-A0A7J4QDA0-F1
#
_cell.length_a   1.000
_cell.length_b   1.000
_cell.length_c   1.000
_cell.angle_alpha   90.00
_cell.angle_beta   90.00
_cell.angle_gamma   90.00
#
_symmetry.space_group_name_H-M   'P 1'
#
loop_
_entity.id
_entity.type
_entity.pdbx_description
1 polymer ?
#
loop_
_entity_poly.entity_id
_entity_poly.type
_entity_poly.pdbx_seq_one_letter_code
_entity_poly.pdbx_strand_id
1 'polypeptide(L)'
;MRLALIRVETSFSRGFHGNPLEELLRAADETKPDILVGPEFLFYNPWRGHKDSTPYSEYKKRKLCKELAAKTGGMLLIPGTFIWKRGLFVFNSAPVIFDGKVQHEYFKHEDGGSGVIAENHSLHYAPGAEEGLVFQWKGLSIGLEICADHHFGILGSRGVKTGLHLIASCGGRIKEINSTAREGGYAAICNGIRIGANMAKRKITGRLYEWPGEHIKNADVYELEL
;
A
#
# COMPACT_ATOMS: atom_id res chain seq x y z
N MET A 1 7.95 -11.30 13.79
CA MET A 1 7.58 -9.91 13.43
C MET A 1 6.17 -9.95 12.89
N ARG A 2 5.28 -9.06 13.35
CA ARG A 2 3.85 -9.13 13.06
C ARG A 2 3.45 -8.14 11.97
N LEU A 3 2.96 -8.64 10.84
CA LEU A 3 2.47 -7.85 9.71
C LEU A 3 0.94 -7.85 9.71
N ALA A 4 0.33 -6.67 9.70
CA ALA A 4 -1.10 -6.50 9.47
C ALA A 4 -1.36 -5.85 8.10
N LEU A 5 -2.25 -6.44 7.33
CA LEU A 5 -2.76 -5.92 6.06
C LEU A 5 -4.21 -5.53 6.25
N ILE A 6 -4.55 -4.27 6.00
CA ILE A 6 -5.92 -3.78 6.20
C ILE A 6 -6.85 -4.40 5.16
N ARG A 7 -7.89 -5.06 5.66
CA ARG A 7 -9.11 -5.34 4.91
C ARG A 7 -10.04 -4.16 5.04
N VAL A 8 -10.17 -3.42 3.97
CA VAL A 8 -11.32 -2.55 3.82
C VAL A 8 -12.43 -3.43 3.29
N GLU A 9 -13.23 -4.04 4.18
CA GLU A 9 -14.34 -4.92 3.79
C GLU A 9 -15.20 -4.23 2.73
N THR A 10 -15.09 -4.73 1.49
CA THR A 10 -15.88 -4.41 0.30
C THR A 10 -16.57 -3.05 0.32
N SER A 11 -15.74 -2.02 0.40
CA SER A 11 -16.18 -0.65 0.46
C SER A 11 -16.16 -0.01 -0.93
N PHE A 12 -15.51 -0.63 -1.90
CA PHE A 12 -15.54 -0.16 -3.28
C PHE A 12 -16.74 -0.71 -4.08
N SER A 13 -17.39 -1.79 -3.64
CA SER A 13 -18.66 -2.28 -4.25
C SER A 13 -19.93 -1.75 -3.55
N ARG A 14 -19.84 -1.26 -2.30
CA ARG A 14 -20.98 -0.70 -1.53
C ARG A 14 -20.75 0.73 -0.97
N GLY A 15 -19.63 1.35 -1.31
CA GLY A 15 -19.20 2.64 -0.76
C GLY A 15 -18.50 2.48 0.60
N PHE A 16 -17.26 2.92 0.70
CA PHE A 16 -16.58 3.12 1.97
C PHE A 16 -17.18 4.35 2.61
N HIS A 17 -17.77 4.16 3.78
CA HIS A 17 -18.40 5.22 4.56
C HIS A 17 -17.61 5.54 5.83
N GLY A 18 -16.53 4.79 6.12
CA GLY A 18 -15.67 5.00 7.27
C GLY A 18 -14.63 6.10 7.06
N ASN A 19 -14.10 6.62 8.15
CA ASN A 19 -12.94 7.51 8.12
C ASN A 19 -11.67 6.63 7.98
N PRO A 20 -10.90 6.74 6.88
CA PRO A 20 -9.74 5.88 6.63
C PRO A 20 -8.66 6.01 7.72
N LEU A 21 -8.53 7.19 8.33
CA LEU A 21 -7.61 7.41 9.45
C LEU A 21 -8.03 6.58 10.67
N GLU A 22 -9.31 6.61 11.03
CA GLU A 22 -9.82 5.85 12.18
C GLU A 22 -9.69 4.35 11.97
N GLU A 23 -9.93 3.87 10.74
CA GLU A 23 -9.75 2.46 10.39
C GLU A 23 -8.29 1.99 10.56
N LEU A 24 -7.33 2.80 10.11
CA LEU A 24 -5.89 2.54 10.28
C LEU A 24 -5.52 2.49 11.76
N LEU A 25 -5.95 3.48 12.53
CA LEU A 25 -5.62 3.58 13.96
C LEU A 25 -6.27 2.46 14.76
N ARG A 26 -7.51 2.09 14.42
CA ARG A 26 -8.20 0.96 15.04
C ARG A 26 -7.49 -0.36 14.72
N ALA A 27 -7.13 -0.60 13.47
CA ALA A 27 -6.37 -1.79 13.08
C ALA A 27 -5.01 -1.85 13.81
N ALA A 28 -4.32 -0.71 13.94
CA ALA A 28 -3.07 -0.61 14.68
C ALA A 28 -3.23 -0.98 16.17
N ASP A 29 -4.26 -0.47 16.84
CA ASP A 29 -4.54 -0.73 18.25
C ASP A 29 -4.96 -2.19 18.50
N GLU A 30 -5.85 -2.71 17.65
CA GLU A 30 -6.43 -4.05 17.81
C GLU A 30 -5.45 -5.17 17.45
N THR A 31 -4.62 -4.96 16.43
CA THR A 31 -3.69 -6.00 15.95
C THR A 31 -2.28 -5.85 16.51
N LYS A 32 -1.93 -4.68 17.06
CA LYS A 32 -0.60 -4.32 17.58
C LYS A 32 0.55 -4.77 16.66
N PRO A 33 0.55 -4.38 15.38
CA PRO A 33 1.48 -4.90 14.41
C PRO A 33 2.85 -4.20 14.49
N ASP A 34 3.90 -4.89 14.07
CA ASP A 34 5.20 -4.27 13.75
C ASP A 34 5.11 -3.48 12.42
N ILE A 35 4.37 -4.03 11.45
CA ILE A 35 4.17 -3.44 10.11
C ILE A 35 2.67 -3.39 9.82
N LEU A 36 2.14 -2.23 9.46
CA LEU A 36 0.74 -2.04 9.02
C LEU A 36 0.70 -1.49 7.59
N VAL A 37 -0.04 -2.16 6.72
CA VAL A 37 -0.19 -1.78 5.30
C VAL A 37 -1.65 -1.58 4.94
N GLY A 38 -1.98 -0.43 4.35
CA GLY A 38 -3.26 -0.15 3.72
C GLY A 38 -3.26 -0.38 2.21
N PRO A 39 -4.44 -0.54 1.58
CA PRO A 39 -4.54 -0.76 0.14
C PRO A 39 -4.34 0.53 -0.68
N GLU A 40 -4.18 0.35 -1.99
CA GLU A 40 -4.28 1.48 -2.92
C GLU A 40 -5.67 2.12 -2.84
N PHE A 41 -5.70 3.45 -2.91
CA PHE A 41 -6.86 4.30 -2.78
C PHE A 41 -7.54 4.25 -1.41
N LEU A 42 -6.87 3.85 -0.32
CA LEU A 42 -7.52 3.92 1.01
C LEU A 42 -8.06 5.32 1.34
N PHE A 43 -7.31 6.36 0.96
CA PHE A 43 -7.72 7.76 1.18
C PHE A 43 -8.51 8.36 0.02
N TYR A 44 -8.94 7.59 -0.98
CA TYR A 44 -9.65 8.10 -2.15
C TYR A 44 -10.75 7.12 -2.58
N ASN A 45 -11.97 7.57 -2.85
CA ASN A 45 -13.02 6.66 -3.33
C ASN A 45 -13.24 6.82 -4.84
N PRO A 46 -12.66 5.96 -5.70
CA PRO A 46 -12.78 6.10 -7.14
C PRO A 46 -14.17 5.75 -7.69
N TRP A 47 -15.08 5.19 -6.87
CA TRP A 47 -16.39 4.69 -7.33
C TRP A 47 -17.59 5.53 -6.87
N ARG A 48 -17.39 6.56 -6.03
CA ARG A 48 -18.41 7.60 -5.84
C ARG A 48 -18.40 8.46 -7.10
N GLY A 49 -19.36 8.23 -8.00
CA GLY A 49 -19.47 8.94 -9.27
C GLY A 49 -19.26 10.44 -9.11
N HIS A 50 -18.17 10.95 -9.70
CA HIS A 50 -17.76 12.33 -9.97
C HIS A 50 -17.89 13.45 -8.90
N LYS A 51 -18.77 13.37 -7.89
CA LYS A 51 -19.13 14.54 -7.05
C LYS A 51 -18.45 14.62 -5.68
N ASP A 52 -18.01 13.49 -5.11
CA ASP A 52 -17.46 13.47 -3.74
C ASP A 52 -15.98 13.07 -3.65
N SER A 53 -15.38 12.60 -4.75
CA SER A 53 -14.03 12.05 -4.78
C SER A 53 -13.01 13.09 -5.26
N THR A 54 -12.78 14.16 -4.49
CA THR A 54 -11.79 15.18 -4.87
C THR A 54 -10.37 14.77 -4.43
N PRO A 55 -9.35 14.82 -5.32
CA PRO A 55 -7.95 14.68 -4.95
C PRO A 55 -7.57 15.62 -3.81
N TYR A 56 -6.83 15.11 -2.83
CA TYR A 56 -6.36 15.90 -1.70
C TYR A 56 -5.45 17.03 -2.17
N SER A 57 -5.46 18.17 -1.47
CA SER A 57 -4.34 19.09 -1.60
C SER A 57 -3.08 18.47 -0.98
N GLU A 58 -1.91 18.84 -1.48
CA GLU A 58 -0.63 18.42 -0.88
C GLU A 58 -0.59 18.76 0.63
N TYR A 59 -1.10 19.93 1.01
CA TYR A 59 -1.21 20.35 2.42
C TYR A 59 -2.06 19.37 3.25
N LYS A 60 -3.26 18.99 2.77
CA LYS A 60 -4.14 18.05 3.48
C LYS A 60 -3.49 16.67 3.62
N LYS A 61 -2.84 16.17 2.57
CA LYS A 61 -2.05 14.92 2.61
C LYS A 61 -0.95 15.00 3.68
N ARG A 62 -0.14 16.07 3.67
CA ARG A 62 0.94 16.28 4.64
C ARG A 62 0.42 16.34 6.07
N LYS A 63 -0.72 17.00 6.31
CA LYS A 63 -1.37 17.05 7.64
C LYS A 63 -1.76 15.65 8.12
N LEU A 64 -2.41 14.85 7.28
CA LEU A 64 -2.79 13.47 7.63
C LEU A 64 -1.58 12.58 7.89
N CYS A 65 -0.51 12.71 7.09
CA CYS A 65 0.72 11.96 7.32
C CYS A 65 1.38 12.31 8.66
N LYS A 66 1.38 13.60 9.05
CA LYS A 66 1.88 14.03 10.37
C LYS A 66 1.04 13.45 11.50
N GLU A 67 -0.28 13.43 11.34
CA GLU A 67 -1.19 12.87 12.34
C GLU A 67 -1.00 11.36 12.52
N LEU A 68 -0.90 10.61 11.41
CA LEU A 68 -0.57 9.19 11.43
C LEU A 68 0.77 8.95 12.14
N ALA A 69 1.82 9.66 11.71
CA ALA A 69 3.16 9.53 12.27
C ALA A 69 3.21 9.77 13.80
N ALA A 70 2.45 10.75 14.29
CA ALA A 70 2.35 11.04 15.72
C ALA A 70 1.63 9.94 16.53
N LYS A 71 0.70 9.21 15.90
CA LYS A 71 -0.15 8.20 16.57
C LYS A 71 0.37 6.77 16.40
N THR A 72 1.26 6.52 15.45
CA THR A 72 1.79 5.18 15.14
C THR A 72 3.29 5.07 15.43
N GLY A 73 3.79 5.77 16.47
CA GLY A 73 5.18 5.68 16.89
C GLY A 73 5.57 4.25 17.26
N GLY A 74 6.64 3.72 16.69
CA GLY A 74 7.18 2.38 16.99
C GLY A 74 6.86 1.28 15.97
N MET A 75 5.97 1.53 15.00
CA MET A 75 5.67 0.62 13.89
C MET A 75 6.12 1.18 12.54
N LEU A 76 6.25 0.30 11.55
CA LEU A 76 6.30 0.68 10.15
C LEU A 76 4.88 0.78 9.59
N LEU A 77 4.51 1.97 9.14
CA LEU A 77 3.20 2.23 8.57
C LEU A 77 3.32 2.62 7.10
N ILE A 78 2.58 1.90 6.26
CA ILE A 78 2.28 2.29 4.88
C ILE A 78 0.76 2.41 4.81
N PRO A 79 0.19 3.61 4.93
CA PRO A 79 -1.25 3.77 5.17
C PRO A 79 -2.11 3.50 3.92
N GLY A 80 -1.57 2.83 2.90
CA GLY A 80 -2.13 2.78 1.57
C GLY A 80 -1.73 4.01 0.76
N THR A 81 -2.47 4.28 -0.32
CA THR A 81 -2.16 5.40 -1.20
C THR A 81 -3.09 6.60 -1.02
N PHE A 82 -2.54 7.77 -1.32
CA PHE A 82 -3.25 9.02 -1.45
C PHE A 82 -3.36 9.40 -2.92
N ILE A 83 -4.56 9.84 -3.32
CA ILE A 83 -4.73 10.64 -4.53
C ILE A 83 -4.72 12.11 -4.14
N TRP A 84 -3.76 12.85 -4.66
CA TRP A 84 -3.57 14.26 -4.32
C TRP A 84 -3.09 15.07 -5.52
N LYS A 85 -3.23 16.38 -5.43
CA LYS A 85 -2.90 17.30 -6.52
C LYS A 85 -1.93 18.41 -6.10
N ARG A 86 -1.15 18.87 -7.08
CA ARG A 86 -0.31 20.06 -7.02
C ARG A 86 -0.28 20.73 -8.40
N GLY A 87 -0.75 21.97 -8.46
CA GLY A 87 -0.98 22.64 -9.75
C GLY A 87 -2.00 21.87 -10.59
N LEU A 88 -1.64 21.61 -11.86
CA LEU A 88 -2.47 20.88 -12.81
C LEU A 88 -2.26 19.35 -12.77
N PHE A 89 -1.52 18.84 -11.80
CA PHE A 89 -1.14 17.43 -11.75
C PHE A 89 -1.76 16.68 -10.58
N VAL A 90 -2.18 15.44 -10.82
CA VAL A 90 -2.61 14.44 -9.83
C VAL A 90 -1.52 13.38 -9.69
N PHE A 91 -1.30 12.96 -8.45
CA PHE A 91 -0.34 11.96 -8.05
C PHE A 91 -1.05 10.86 -7.27
N ASN A 92 -0.59 9.62 -7.43
CA ASN A 92 -0.94 8.47 -6.60
C ASN A 92 0.32 8.04 -5.84
N SER A 93 0.35 8.21 -4.53
CA SER A 93 1.56 7.94 -3.74
C SER A 93 1.30 7.22 -2.43
N ALA A 94 2.26 6.40 -2.02
CA ALA A 94 2.30 5.68 -0.76
C ALA A 94 3.43 6.25 0.14
N PRO A 95 3.10 7.01 1.20
CA PRO A 95 4.09 7.40 2.20
C PRO A 95 4.49 6.19 3.03
N VAL A 96 5.77 6.13 3.41
CA VAL A 96 6.34 5.15 4.34
C VAL A 96 6.69 5.89 5.63
N ILE A 97 6.07 5.49 6.73
CA ILE A 97 6.10 6.20 8.01
C ILE A 97 6.70 5.28 9.07
N PHE A 98 7.76 5.73 9.73
CA PHE A 98 8.32 5.09 10.93
C PHE A 98 9.19 6.10 11.68
N ASP A 99 9.48 5.83 12.96
CA ASP A 99 10.16 6.75 13.88
C ASP A 99 9.49 8.12 13.98
N GLY A 100 8.15 8.14 13.98
CA GLY A 100 7.36 9.35 14.17
C GLY A 100 7.40 10.33 13.00
N LYS A 101 7.87 9.93 11.81
CA LYS A 101 7.90 10.79 10.61
C LYS A 101 7.70 10.02 9.31
N VAL A 102 7.40 10.75 8.24
CA VAL A 102 7.44 10.22 6.86
C VAL A 102 8.91 10.11 6.46
N GLN A 103 9.36 8.90 6.15
CA GLN A 103 10.76 8.58 5.83
C GLN A 103 10.96 8.48 4.32
N HIS A 104 9.99 7.86 3.64
CA HIS A 104 9.97 7.74 2.20
C HIS A 104 8.57 8.05 1.67
N GLU A 105 8.49 8.30 0.37
CA GLU A 105 7.24 8.37 -0.35
C GLU A 105 7.47 7.77 -1.73
N TYR A 106 6.70 6.75 -2.07
CA TYR A 106 6.74 6.13 -3.39
C TYR A 106 5.58 6.65 -4.22
N PHE A 107 5.88 7.06 -5.46
CA PHE A 107 4.89 7.54 -6.43
C PHE A 107 4.67 6.43 -7.44
N LYS A 108 3.40 6.11 -7.69
CA LYS A 108 3.02 5.06 -8.62
C LYS A 108 3.59 5.37 -10.01
N HIS A 109 4.29 4.41 -10.61
CA HIS A 109 4.91 4.59 -11.91
C HIS A 109 3.87 4.40 -13.03
N GLU A 110 3.18 3.26 -13.00
CA GLU A 110 2.18 2.88 -13.97
C GLU A 110 0.83 3.51 -13.66
N ASP A 111 0.12 3.99 -14.68
CA ASP A 111 -1.14 4.69 -14.49
C ASP A 111 -2.17 3.89 -13.67
N GLY A 112 -2.51 2.70 -14.18
CA GLY A 112 -3.47 1.79 -13.58
C GLY A 112 -4.77 2.46 -13.15
N GLY A 113 -5.28 3.42 -13.93
CA GLY A 113 -6.54 4.14 -13.68
C GLY A 113 -6.40 5.53 -13.02
N SER A 114 -5.18 5.98 -12.70
CA SER A 114 -4.95 7.30 -12.10
C SER A 114 -5.21 8.46 -13.09
N GLY A 115 -5.09 8.20 -14.39
CA GLY A 115 -5.32 9.11 -15.51
C GLY A 115 -6.79 9.42 -15.66
N VAL A 116 -7.65 8.41 -15.56
CA VAL A 116 -9.12 8.59 -15.52
C VAL A 116 -9.52 9.47 -14.34
N ILE A 117 -8.88 9.28 -13.17
CA ILE A 117 -9.09 10.16 -12.01
C ILE A 117 -8.68 11.60 -12.36
N ALA A 118 -7.51 11.80 -12.97
CA ALA A 118 -7.04 13.13 -13.33
C ALA A 118 -7.98 13.83 -14.35
N GLU A 119 -8.39 13.11 -15.41
CA GLU A 119 -9.31 13.59 -16.44
C GLU A 119 -10.65 14.03 -15.85
N ASN A 120 -11.20 13.25 -14.92
CA ASN A 120 -12.45 13.57 -14.21
C ASN A 120 -12.40 14.88 -13.41
N HIS A 121 -11.21 15.40 -13.13
CA HIS A 121 -10.99 16.66 -12.45
C HIS A 121 -10.35 17.74 -13.32
N SER A 122 -10.25 17.50 -14.64
CA SER A 122 -9.56 18.39 -15.59
C SER A 122 -8.10 18.65 -15.19
N LEU A 123 -7.41 17.58 -14.78
CA LEU A 123 -6.00 17.56 -14.38
C LEU A 123 -5.23 16.53 -15.23
N HIS A 124 -3.91 16.55 -15.12
CA HIS A 124 -3.02 15.56 -15.74
C HIS A 124 -2.50 14.58 -14.69
N TYR A 125 -2.43 13.29 -15.01
CA TYR A 125 -1.72 12.34 -14.16
C TYR A 125 -0.21 12.52 -14.31
N ALA A 126 0.50 12.55 -13.18
CA ALA A 126 1.95 12.58 -13.13
C ALA A 126 2.47 11.25 -12.58
N PRO A 127 3.10 10.40 -13.41
CA PRO A 127 3.70 9.16 -12.96
C PRO A 127 4.93 9.42 -12.08
N GLY A 128 5.21 8.49 -11.17
CA GLY A 128 6.48 8.42 -10.46
C GLY A 128 7.63 8.12 -11.42
N ALA A 129 8.80 8.72 -11.17
CA ALA A 129 10.00 8.48 -11.97
C ALA A 129 10.83 7.27 -11.49
N GLU A 130 10.56 6.79 -10.27
CA GLU A 130 11.33 5.72 -9.64
C GLU A 130 10.77 4.35 -10.01
N GLU A 131 11.66 3.40 -10.29
CA GLU A 131 11.31 2.00 -10.57
C GLU A 131 11.06 1.23 -9.25
N GLY A 132 9.97 1.54 -8.55
CA GLY A 132 9.69 0.97 -7.23
C GLY A 132 10.56 1.55 -6.10
N LEU A 133 10.15 1.31 -4.86
CA LEU A 133 10.90 1.76 -3.67
C LEU A 133 11.54 0.58 -2.95
N VAL A 134 12.83 0.70 -2.60
CA VAL A 134 13.53 -0.22 -1.69
C VAL A 134 14.09 0.56 -0.52
N PHE A 135 13.83 0.09 0.71
CA PHE A 135 14.32 0.72 1.93
C PHE A 135 14.65 -0.31 3.01
N GLN A 136 15.29 0.13 4.08
CA GLN A 136 15.64 -0.71 5.24
C GLN A 136 14.81 -0.29 6.45
N TRP A 137 14.30 -1.27 7.20
CA TRP A 137 13.66 -1.04 8.49
C TRP A 137 13.96 -2.18 9.46
N LYS A 138 14.51 -1.88 10.65
CA LYS A 138 14.97 -2.89 11.63
C LYS A 138 15.85 -4.01 11.00
N GLY A 139 16.72 -3.65 10.05
CA GLY A 139 17.59 -4.59 9.33
C GLY A 139 16.90 -5.42 8.23
N LEU A 140 15.59 -5.23 8.01
CA LEU A 140 14.83 -5.87 6.94
C LEU A 140 14.86 -5.01 5.68
N SER A 141 15.28 -5.61 4.56
CA SER A 141 15.14 -5.02 3.22
C SER A 141 13.70 -5.15 2.73
N ILE A 142 13.04 -4.02 2.47
CA ILE A 142 11.63 -3.96 2.08
C ILE A 142 11.51 -3.32 0.69
N GLY A 143 10.81 -4.00 -0.21
CA GLY A 143 10.37 -3.46 -1.50
C GLY A 143 8.92 -3.02 -1.42
N LEU A 144 8.57 -1.91 -2.07
CA LEU A 144 7.21 -1.38 -2.15
C LEU A 144 6.84 -1.02 -3.59
N GLU A 145 5.67 -1.50 -4.02
CA GLU A 145 5.04 -1.16 -5.30
C GLU A 145 3.55 -0.81 -5.10
N ILE A 146 2.98 -0.07 -6.06
CA ILE A 146 1.56 0.27 -6.08
C ILE A 146 0.89 -0.43 -7.27
N CYS A 147 0.12 -1.47 -6.96
CA CYS A 147 -0.83 -2.14 -7.85
C CYS A 147 -0.28 -2.51 -9.25
N ALA A 148 -0.51 -1.65 -10.25
CA ALA A 148 -0.09 -1.86 -11.63
C ALA A 148 1.42 -1.97 -11.75
N ASP A 149 2.18 -1.27 -10.91
CA ASP A 149 3.65 -1.36 -10.88
C ASP A 149 4.10 -2.82 -10.73
N HIS A 150 3.54 -3.53 -9.75
CA HIS A 150 3.79 -4.97 -9.56
C HIS A 150 3.28 -5.81 -10.73
N HIS A 151 2.17 -5.41 -11.37
CA HIS A 151 1.65 -6.14 -12.53
C HIS A 151 2.60 -6.08 -13.73
N PHE A 152 3.31 -4.97 -13.89
CA PHE A 152 4.27 -4.73 -14.96
C PHE A 152 5.73 -5.02 -14.53
N GLY A 153 5.96 -5.32 -13.26
CA GLY A 153 7.26 -5.74 -12.75
C GLY A 153 8.25 -4.59 -12.64
N ILE A 154 7.78 -3.39 -12.28
CA ILE A 154 8.58 -2.16 -12.21
C ILE A 154 9.73 -2.30 -11.21
N LEU A 155 9.49 -2.84 -10.01
CA LEU A 155 10.57 -3.11 -9.06
C LEU A 155 11.39 -4.36 -9.48
N GLY A 156 10.72 -5.33 -10.10
CA GLY A 156 11.34 -6.57 -10.58
C GLY A 156 12.40 -6.35 -11.65
N SER A 157 12.22 -5.36 -12.55
CA SER A 157 13.15 -5.02 -13.63
C SER A 157 14.53 -4.59 -13.13
N ARG A 158 14.62 -4.05 -11.90
CA ARG A 158 15.88 -3.67 -11.26
C ARG A 158 16.74 -4.84 -10.82
N GLY A 159 16.21 -6.06 -10.84
CA GLY A 159 16.92 -7.25 -10.37
C GLY A 159 17.17 -7.29 -8.86
N VAL A 160 16.54 -6.40 -8.09
CA VAL A 160 16.69 -6.35 -6.63
C VAL A 160 16.00 -7.54 -5.96
N LYS A 161 16.53 -7.93 -4.79
CA LYS A 161 15.94 -8.96 -3.94
C LYS A 161 15.69 -8.40 -2.53
N THR A 162 14.48 -8.56 -2.03
CA THR A 162 14.02 -7.98 -0.76
C THR A 162 13.63 -9.08 0.22
N GLY A 163 13.79 -8.83 1.52
CA GLY A 163 13.30 -9.74 2.56
C GLY A 163 11.78 -9.75 2.62
N LEU A 164 11.16 -8.60 2.36
CA LEU A 164 9.72 -8.42 2.26
C LEU A 164 9.39 -7.57 1.03
N HIS A 165 8.44 -7.99 0.22
CA HIS A 165 7.92 -7.24 -0.92
C HIS A 165 6.44 -6.91 -0.66
N LEU A 166 6.14 -5.63 -0.45
CA LEU A 166 4.82 -5.11 -0.13
C LEU A 166 4.17 -4.47 -1.36
N ILE A 167 2.89 -4.79 -1.59
CA ILE A 167 2.14 -4.28 -2.72
C ILE A 167 0.84 -3.65 -2.19
N ALA A 168 0.73 -2.32 -2.27
CA ALA A 168 -0.53 -1.63 -2.01
C ALA A 168 -1.38 -1.69 -3.28
N SER A 169 -2.56 -2.31 -3.25
CA SER A 169 -3.30 -2.63 -4.48
C SER A 169 -4.81 -2.40 -4.37
N CYS A 170 -5.44 -2.11 -5.51
CA CYS A 170 -6.89 -2.01 -5.69
C CYS A 170 -7.34 -2.97 -6.80
N GLY A 171 -7.31 -4.28 -6.53
CA GLY A 171 -7.79 -5.33 -7.43
C GLY A 171 -6.71 -6.23 -8.03
N GLY A 172 -5.45 -6.08 -7.63
CA GLY A 172 -4.32 -6.88 -8.12
C GLY A 172 -4.19 -8.26 -7.49
N ARG A 173 -3.15 -8.99 -7.91
CA ARG A 173 -2.70 -10.26 -7.31
C ARG A 173 -1.18 -10.32 -7.31
N ILE A 174 -0.61 -11.13 -6.42
CA ILE A 174 0.85 -11.37 -6.44
C ILE A 174 1.18 -12.20 -7.69
N LYS A 175 1.78 -11.56 -8.72
CA LYS A 175 2.50 -12.26 -9.78
C LYS A 175 3.86 -12.73 -9.28
N GLU A 176 4.06 -14.04 -9.23
CA GLU A 176 5.33 -14.63 -8.76
C GLU A 176 6.54 -14.16 -9.56
N ILE A 177 6.38 -14.05 -10.88
CA ILE A 177 7.42 -13.61 -11.83
C ILE A 177 7.91 -12.18 -11.56
N ASN A 178 7.09 -11.34 -10.95
CA ASN A 178 7.40 -9.95 -10.68
C ASN A 178 7.80 -9.72 -9.22
N SER A 179 7.68 -10.73 -8.36
CA SER A 179 7.99 -10.58 -6.95
C SER A 179 9.50 -10.55 -6.71
N THR A 180 9.96 -9.49 -6.04
CA THR A 180 11.35 -9.33 -5.62
C THR A 180 11.70 -10.03 -4.31
N ALA A 181 10.75 -10.72 -3.67
CA ALA A 181 11.02 -11.46 -2.44
C ALA A 181 12.19 -12.44 -2.68
N ARG A 182 13.22 -12.37 -1.85
CA ARG A 182 14.36 -13.30 -1.87
C ARG A 182 13.91 -14.68 -1.39
N GLU A 183 14.78 -15.66 -1.53
CA GLU A 183 14.59 -16.98 -0.93
C GLU A 183 14.36 -16.87 0.59
N GLY A 184 13.32 -17.53 1.11
CA GLY A 184 12.90 -17.40 2.50
C GLY A 184 12.17 -16.09 2.82
N GLY A 185 12.16 -15.13 1.91
CA GLY A 185 11.43 -13.86 2.04
C GLY A 185 9.94 -13.98 1.71
N TYR A 186 9.25 -12.86 1.87
CA TYR A 186 7.79 -12.77 1.78
C TYR A 186 7.35 -11.75 0.72
N ALA A 187 6.24 -12.03 0.05
CA ALA A 187 5.51 -11.06 -0.75
C ALA A 187 4.09 -10.92 -0.20
N ALA A 188 3.64 -9.70 0.05
CA ALA A 188 2.33 -9.41 0.60
C ALA A 188 1.61 -8.37 -0.26
N ILE A 189 0.32 -8.58 -0.50
CA ILE A 189 -0.54 -7.65 -1.21
C ILE A 189 -1.70 -7.22 -0.31
N CYS A 190 -1.82 -5.92 -0.08
CA CYS A 190 -2.97 -5.32 0.59
C CYS A 190 -3.97 -4.85 -0.46
N ASN A 191 -5.08 -5.55 -0.61
CA ASN A 191 -6.01 -5.36 -1.72
C ASN A 191 -7.30 -4.66 -1.31
N GLY A 192 -7.70 -3.62 -2.05
CA GLY A 192 -8.95 -2.88 -1.81
C GLY A 192 -10.23 -3.52 -2.38
N ILE A 193 -10.18 -4.24 -3.51
CA ILE A 193 -11.41 -4.56 -4.32
C ILE A 193 -11.73 -6.06 -4.46
N ARG A 194 -10.94 -6.97 -3.89
CA ARG A 194 -11.23 -8.42 -3.90
C ARG A 194 -11.03 -9.03 -2.53
N ILE A 195 -11.57 -10.25 -2.35
CA ILE A 195 -11.74 -11.05 -1.13
C ILE A 195 -10.46 -11.16 -0.26
N GLY A 196 -10.05 -10.06 0.37
CA GLY A 196 -8.98 -10.02 1.36
C GLY A 196 -7.59 -9.64 0.87
N ALA A 197 -6.73 -9.34 1.85
CA ALA A 197 -5.30 -9.25 1.63
C ALA A 197 -4.73 -10.68 1.50
N ASN A 198 -3.60 -10.81 0.80
CA ASN A 198 -2.96 -12.11 0.61
C ASN A 198 -1.47 -11.98 0.87
N MET A 199 -0.87 -13.02 1.45
CA MET A 199 0.58 -13.11 1.60
C MET A 199 1.07 -14.45 1.08
N ALA A 200 2.27 -14.44 0.49
CA ALA A 200 2.96 -15.62 0.03
C ALA A 200 4.43 -15.62 0.50
N LYS A 201 4.93 -16.79 0.91
CA LYS A 201 6.35 -16.98 1.26
C LYS A 201 7.09 -17.66 0.09
N ARG A 202 8.33 -17.25 -0.17
CA ARG A 202 9.16 -17.86 -1.22
C ARG A 202 9.97 -19.03 -0.67
N LYS A 203 9.79 -20.21 -1.27
CA LYS A 203 10.58 -21.42 -0.95
C LYS A 203 12.00 -21.32 -1.50
N ILE A 204 12.86 -22.21 -0.98
CA ILE A 204 14.19 -22.54 -1.53
C ILE A 204 14.11 -22.92 -3.02
N THR A 205 13.03 -23.57 -3.43
CA THR A 205 12.78 -23.93 -4.83
C THR A 205 12.40 -22.74 -5.73
N GLY A 206 12.38 -21.52 -5.17
CA GLY A 206 11.98 -20.30 -5.85
C GLY A 206 10.48 -20.07 -5.92
N ARG A 207 9.61 -21.06 -5.63
CA ARG A 207 8.15 -20.91 -5.75
C ARG A 207 7.51 -20.17 -4.59
N LEU A 208 6.48 -19.36 -4.87
CA LEU A 208 5.62 -18.76 -3.85
C LEU A 208 4.52 -19.74 -3.43
N TYR A 209 4.19 -19.74 -2.15
CA TYR A 209 3.02 -20.44 -1.61
C TYR A 209 2.28 -19.52 -0.64
N GLU A 210 0.96 -19.68 -0.58
CA GLU A 210 0.11 -18.92 0.34
C GLU A 210 0.56 -19.13 1.79
N TRP A 211 0.69 -18.03 2.51
CA TRP A 211 1.06 -18.06 3.93
C TRP A 211 -0.19 -17.84 4.78
N PRO A 212 -0.45 -18.70 5.78
CA PRO A 212 -1.64 -18.58 6.59
C PRO A 212 -1.62 -17.27 7.39
N GLY A 213 -2.76 -16.58 7.41
CA GLY A 213 -3.01 -15.40 8.23
C GLY A 213 -4.19 -15.62 9.16
N GLU A 214 -4.20 -14.87 10.25
CA GLU A 214 -5.35 -14.76 11.13
C GLU A 214 -6.17 -13.53 10.75
N HIS A 215 -7.49 -13.69 10.64
CA HIS A 215 -8.37 -12.57 10.40
C HIS A 215 -8.80 -11.95 11.73
N ILE A 216 -8.41 -10.69 11.96
CA ILE A 216 -8.76 -9.93 13.16
C ILE A 216 -9.53 -8.69 12.71
N LYS A 217 -10.86 -8.74 12.85
CA LYS A 217 -11.78 -7.64 12.50
C LYS A 217 -11.59 -7.12 11.08
N ASN A 218 -10.94 -5.97 10.88
CA ASN A 218 -10.73 -5.35 9.58
C ASN A 218 -9.29 -5.53 9.06
N ALA A 219 -8.55 -6.52 9.55
CA ALA A 219 -7.19 -6.79 9.09
C ALA A 219 -6.90 -8.28 9.00
N ASP A 220 -6.05 -8.64 8.03
CA ASP A 220 -5.39 -9.95 7.98
C ASP A 220 -4.00 -9.81 8.61
N VAL A 221 -3.72 -10.64 9.61
CA VAL A 221 -2.50 -10.58 10.40
C VAL A 221 -1.65 -11.82 10.15
N TYR A 222 -0.35 -11.59 9.96
CA TYR A 222 0.61 -12.64 9.64
C TYR A 222 1.83 -12.53 10.54
N GLU A 223 2.30 -13.68 11.02
CA GLU A 223 3.59 -13.78 11.71
C GLU A 223 4.69 -14.12 10.69
N LEU A 224 5.69 -13.25 10.62
CA LEU A 224 6.86 -13.41 9.76
C LEU A 224 8.01 -14.06 10.53
N GLU A 225 8.60 -15.08 9.90
CA GLU A 225 9.83 -15.76 10.33
C GLU A 225 11.01 -15.08 9.62
N LEU A 226 11.51 -13.99 10.20
CA LEU A 226 12.58 -13.17 9.64
C LEU A 226 13.87 -13.28 10.45
#